data_AF-A0A813C8C9-F1
#
_entry.id   AF-A0A813C8C9-F1
#
_cell.length_a   1.000
_cell.length_b   1.000
_cell.length_c   1.000
_cell.angle_alpha   90.00
_cell.angle_beta   90.00
_cell.angle_gamma   90.00
#
_symmetry.space_group_name_H-M   'P 1'
#
loop_
_entity.id
_entity.type
_entity.pdbx_description
1 polymer ?
#
loop_
_entity_poly.entity_id
_entity_poly.type
_entity_poly.pdbx_seq_one_letter_code
_entity_poly.pdbx_strand_id
1 'polypeptide(L)'
;MLQSLYLLRQGTEITDEDLGNIKTLSERVIELTEYRASLSEYLKLRMNAIAPNLTYMVGELVGARLISQAGSLMSLAKHPSSTVQILGAEKALFRALKTKKSTPKYGLIYHASLVGQSAPALKGKISRVLAAKLSLCCRVDALGDQVEPTLGEEFKEYVEKRLATLEEGGMKSQNKGISRPNVGKHQKRPAVKGSATAYSAEDDVVEEAPKRKKKVAEEEEAEPAPKKKKKKAADAEEAEAEEEEAPKKKKKRAA
;
A
#
# COMPACT_ATOMS: atom_id res chain seq x y z
N MET A 1 -21.12 20.73 -47.63
CA MET A 1 -20.32 20.94 -46.40
C MET A 1 -19.16 19.93 -46.27
N LEU A 2 -19.39 18.62 -46.43
CA LEU A 2 -18.29 17.62 -46.47
C LEU A 2 -17.39 17.78 -47.71
N GLN A 3 -17.98 18.04 -48.88
CA GLN A 3 -17.24 18.20 -50.15
C GLN A 3 -16.40 19.49 -50.17
N SER A 4 -16.87 20.55 -49.51
CA SER A 4 -16.12 21.81 -49.33
C SER A 4 -14.95 21.67 -48.35
N LEU A 5 -15.03 20.78 -47.36
CA LEU A 5 -13.92 20.48 -46.45
C LEU A 5 -12.84 19.60 -47.11
N TYR A 6 -13.24 18.70 -48.00
CA TYR A 6 -12.30 17.88 -48.78
C TYR A 6 -11.42 18.74 -49.70
N LEU A 7 -12.02 19.72 -50.37
CA LEU A 7 -11.31 20.66 -51.26
C LEU A 7 -10.39 21.66 -50.52
N LEU A 8 -10.64 21.93 -49.24
CA LEU A 8 -9.78 22.79 -48.41
C LEU A 8 -8.60 22.05 -47.76
N ARG A 9 -8.51 20.74 -47.93
CA ARG A 9 -7.50 19.92 -47.24
C ARG A 9 -6.17 20.00 -47.98
N GLN A 10 -5.21 20.72 -47.41
CA GLN A 10 -3.82 20.65 -47.82
C GLN A 10 -3.20 19.35 -47.30
N GLY A 11 -3.10 18.34 -48.17
CA GLY A 11 -2.44 17.08 -47.89
C GLY A 11 -1.79 16.53 -49.14
N THR A 12 -0.89 15.58 -48.98
CA THR A 12 -0.28 14.82 -50.08
C THR A 12 -1.20 13.69 -50.51
N GLU A 13 -1.18 13.35 -51.79
CA GLU A 13 -1.88 12.18 -52.32
C GLU A 13 -1.35 10.90 -51.67
N ILE A 14 -2.25 9.99 -51.31
CA ILE A 14 -1.93 8.70 -50.68
C ILE A 14 -1.78 7.66 -51.78
N THR A 15 -0.72 6.85 -51.73
CA THR A 15 -0.54 5.74 -52.68
C THR A 15 -1.53 4.61 -52.40
N ASP A 16 -1.90 3.83 -53.41
CA ASP A 16 -2.84 2.71 -53.24
C ASP A 16 -2.30 1.63 -52.27
N GLU A 17 -0.97 1.45 -52.22
CA GLU A 17 -0.29 0.58 -51.25
C GLU A 17 -0.48 1.08 -49.81
N ASP A 18 -0.29 2.38 -49.57
CA ASP A 18 -0.52 3.00 -48.26
C ASP A 18 -2.00 2.91 -47.84
N LEU A 19 -2.92 3.06 -48.80
CA LEU A 19 -4.35 2.93 -48.56
C LEU A 19 -4.72 1.49 -48.14
N GLY A 20 -4.09 0.48 -48.75
CA GLY A 20 -4.20 -0.92 -48.34
C GLY A 20 -3.67 -1.16 -46.91
N ASN A 21 -2.52 -0.58 -46.58
CA ASN A 21 -1.93 -0.68 -45.23
C ASN A 21 -2.82 0.00 -44.17
N ILE A 22 -3.37 1.18 -44.46
CA ILE A 22 -4.27 1.92 -43.56
C ILE A 22 -5.55 1.12 -43.30
N LYS A 23 -6.14 0.51 -44.34
CA LYS A 23 -7.33 -0.34 -44.20
C LYS A 23 -7.03 -1.56 -43.33
N THR A 24 -5.94 -2.26 -43.61
CA THR A 24 -5.51 -3.44 -42.83
C THR A 24 -5.29 -3.08 -41.36
N LEU A 25 -4.62 -1.95 -41.08
CA LEU A 25 -4.41 -1.48 -39.71
C LEU A 25 -5.73 -1.14 -39.02
N SER A 26 -6.65 -0.51 -39.75
CA SER A 26 -7.97 -0.14 -39.24
C SER A 26 -8.80 -1.38 -38.86
N GLU A 27 -8.77 -2.42 -39.69
CA GLU A 27 -9.40 -3.73 -39.41
C GLU A 27 -8.79 -4.36 -38.15
N ARG A 28 -7.46 -4.38 -38.01
CA ARG A 28 -6.80 -4.88 -36.80
C ARG A 28 -7.18 -4.09 -35.54
N VAL A 29 -7.36 -2.77 -35.64
CA VAL A 29 -7.81 -1.94 -34.51
C VAL A 29 -9.24 -2.30 -34.11
N ILE A 30 -10.12 -2.59 -35.07
CA ILE A 30 -11.48 -3.06 -34.80
C ILE A 30 -11.45 -4.41 -34.09
N GLU A 31 -10.70 -5.38 -34.62
CA GLU A 31 -10.53 -6.70 -34.00
C GLU A 31 -10.00 -6.61 -32.56
N LEU A 32 -8.99 -5.77 -32.31
CA LEU A 32 -8.45 -5.55 -30.96
C LEU A 32 -9.47 -4.89 -30.02
N THR A 33 -10.36 -4.04 -30.55
CA THR A 33 -11.41 -3.39 -29.77
C THR A 33 -12.48 -4.40 -29.37
N GLU A 34 -12.90 -5.28 -30.28
CA GLU A 34 -13.82 -6.38 -30.00
C GLU A 34 -13.22 -7.37 -29.00
N TYR A 35 -11.95 -7.73 -29.18
CA TYR A 35 -11.22 -8.61 -28.27
C TYR A 35 -11.09 -8.00 -26.86
N ARG A 36 -10.87 -6.70 -26.77
CA ARG A 36 -10.88 -6.00 -25.47
C ARG A 36 -12.25 -6.06 -24.80
N ALA A 37 -13.34 -5.94 -25.57
CA ALA A 37 -14.70 -6.03 -25.02
C ALA A 37 -14.98 -7.43 -24.46
N SER A 38 -14.66 -8.48 -25.22
CA SER A 38 -14.85 -9.87 -24.77
C SER A 38 -14.00 -10.22 -23.54
N LEU A 39 -12.74 -9.76 -23.48
CA LEU A 39 -11.90 -9.91 -22.29
C LEU A 39 -12.47 -9.19 -21.06
N SER A 40 -13.07 -8.01 -21.25
CA SER A 40 -13.67 -7.26 -20.15
C SER A 40 -14.89 -7.99 -19.58
N GLU A 41 -15.70 -8.62 -20.44
CA GLU A 41 -16.85 -9.42 -20.04
C GLU A 41 -16.41 -10.71 -19.34
N TYR A 42 -15.42 -11.41 -19.90
CA TYR A 42 -14.82 -12.59 -19.26
C TYR A 42 -14.29 -12.27 -17.86
N LEU A 43 -13.58 -11.14 -17.71
CA LEU A 43 -13.05 -10.70 -16.42
C LEU A 43 -14.17 -10.41 -15.43
N LYS A 44 -15.28 -9.79 -15.86
CA LYS A 44 -16.44 -9.52 -14.99
C LYS A 44 -17.05 -10.81 -14.45
N LEU A 45 -17.35 -11.76 -15.33
CA LEU A 45 -17.93 -13.04 -14.96
C LEU A 45 -16.99 -13.82 -14.02
N ARG A 46 -15.69 -13.86 -14.34
CA ARG A 46 -14.71 -14.59 -13.55
C ARG A 46 -14.47 -13.96 -12.18
N MET A 47 -14.46 -12.63 -12.10
CA MET A 47 -14.29 -11.94 -10.82
C MET A 47 -15.50 -12.14 -9.92
N ASN A 48 -16.72 -12.07 -10.46
CA ASN A 48 -17.94 -12.29 -9.68
C ASN A 48 -18.01 -13.73 -9.13
N ALA A 49 -17.50 -14.71 -9.89
CA ALA A 49 -17.42 -16.10 -9.44
C ALA A 49 -16.34 -16.36 -8.37
N ILE A 50 -15.25 -15.58 -8.36
CA ILE A 50 -14.10 -15.80 -7.45
C ILE A 50 -14.19 -14.93 -6.19
N ALA A 51 -14.56 -13.66 -6.35
CA ALA A 51 -14.53 -12.65 -5.29
C ALA A 51 -15.71 -11.68 -5.43
N PRO A 52 -16.93 -12.12 -5.10
CA PRO A 52 -18.14 -11.30 -5.24
C PRO A 52 -18.14 -10.09 -4.28
N ASN A 53 -17.67 -10.24 -3.04
CA ASN A 53 -17.65 -9.12 -2.08
C ASN A 53 -16.61 -8.04 -2.48
N LEU A 54 -15.43 -8.46 -2.93
CA LEU A 54 -14.39 -7.57 -3.45
C LEU A 54 -14.87 -6.80 -4.68
N THR A 55 -15.57 -7.49 -5.58
CA THR A 55 -16.17 -6.91 -6.80
C THR A 55 -17.16 -5.81 -6.45
N TYR A 56 -18.08 -6.09 -5.52
CA TYR A 56 -19.12 -5.14 -5.15
C TYR A 56 -18.55 -3.83 -4.55
N MET A 57 -17.45 -3.94 -3.82
CA MET A 57 -16.79 -2.83 -3.12
C MET A 57 -15.98 -1.90 -4.05
N VAL A 58 -15.20 -2.46 -4.98
CA VAL A 58 -14.17 -1.69 -5.73
C VAL A 58 -14.35 -1.80 -7.26
N GLY A 59 -15.17 -2.74 -7.72
CA GLY A 59 -15.34 -3.08 -9.13
C GLY A 59 -14.35 -4.14 -9.61
N GLU A 60 -14.66 -4.75 -10.75
CA GLU A 60 -13.97 -5.93 -11.27
C GLU A 60 -12.53 -5.59 -11.70
N LEU A 61 -12.35 -4.44 -12.36
CA LEU A 61 -11.05 -4.01 -12.87
C LEU A 61 -10.03 -3.72 -11.75
N VAL A 62 -10.46 -3.04 -10.69
CA VAL A 62 -9.56 -2.73 -9.57
C VAL A 62 -9.36 -3.96 -8.70
N GLY A 63 -10.40 -4.77 -8.48
CA GLY A 63 -10.28 -6.07 -7.81
C GLY A 63 -9.26 -6.99 -8.47
N ALA A 64 -9.32 -7.11 -9.81
CA ALA A 64 -8.36 -7.90 -10.59
C ALA A 64 -6.91 -7.42 -10.39
N ARG A 65 -6.69 -6.10 -10.43
CA ARG A 65 -5.34 -5.53 -10.22
C ARG A 65 -4.83 -5.79 -8.81
N LEU A 66 -5.69 -5.72 -7.79
CA LEU A 66 -5.30 -6.01 -6.41
C LEU A 66 -4.87 -7.47 -6.24
N ILE A 67 -5.63 -8.40 -6.82
CA ILE A 67 -5.30 -9.83 -6.79
C ILE A 67 -4.00 -10.10 -7.56
N SER A 68 -3.85 -9.51 -8.75
CA SER A 68 -2.65 -9.65 -9.57
C SER A 68 -1.39 -9.13 -8.86
N GLN A 69 -1.46 -7.97 -8.22
CA GLN A 69 -0.34 -7.39 -7.48
C GLN A 69 0.02 -8.23 -6.23
N ALA A 70 -0.97 -8.85 -5.59
CA ALA A 70 -0.73 -9.76 -4.47
C ALA A 70 -0.29 -11.18 -4.92
N GLY A 71 -0.43 -11.51 -6.20
CA GLY A 71 -0.15 -12.81 -6.81
C GLY A 71 -1.31 -13.81 -6.71
N SER A 72 -2.08 -13.81 -5.62
CA SER A 72 -3.27 -14.66 -5.47
C SER A 72 -4.28 -14.05 -4.49
N LEU A 73 -5.53 -14.50 -4.56
CA LEU A 73 -6.58 -14.09 -3.61
C LEU A 73 -6.22 -14.49 -2.17
N MET A 74 -5.67 -15.68 -1.98
CA MET A 74 -5.21 -16.17 -0.67
C MET A 74 -4.06 -15.33 -0.10
N SER A 75 -3.12 -14.91 -0.96
CA SER A 75 -2.07 -13.97 -0.58
C SER A 75 -2.68 -12.63 -0.16
N LEU A 76 -3.60 -12.09 -0.95
CA LEU A 76 -4.29 -10.83 -0.64
C LEU A 76 -5.04 -10.88 0.70
N ALA A 77 -5.70 -12.00 1.03
CA ALA A 77 -6.40 -12.19 2.30
C ALA A 77 -5.47 -12.12 3.53
N LYS A 78 -4.21 -12.56 3.39
CA LYS A 78 -3.20 -12.50 4.45
C LYS A 78 -2.64 -11.10 4.68
N HIS A 79 -2.77 -10.20 3.70
CA HIS A 79 -2.27 -8.84 3.84
C HIS A 79 -3.04 -8.07 4.92
N PRO A 80 -2.36 -7.26 5.74
CA PRO A 80 -3.04 -6.33 6.64
C PRO A 80 -3.66 -5.18 5.85
N SER A 81 -4.65 -4.51 6.45
CA SER A 81 -5.33 -3.35 5.85
C SER A 81 -4.37 -2.23 5.44
N SER A 82 -3.32 -1.99 6.22
CA SER A 82 -2.30 -0.98 5.92
C SER A 82 -1.54 -1.28 4.63
N THR A 83 -1.22 -2.55 4.35
CA THR A 83 -0.57 -2.95 3.09
C THR A 83 -1.54 -2.87 1.93
N VAL A 84 -2.79 -3.31 2.12
CA VAL A 84 -3.86 -3.20 1.11
C VAL A 84 -4.07 -1.73 0.69
N GLN A 85 -4.00 -0.78 1.63
CA GLN A 85 -4.12 0.66 1.36
C GLN A 85 -3.07 1.18 0.35
N ILE A 86 -1.82 0.73 0.48
CA ILE A 86 -0.66 1.19 -0.30
C ILE A 86 -0.29 0.23 -1.44
N LEU A 87 -1.07 -0.82 -1.66
CA LEU A 87 -0.76 -1.86 -2.64
C LEU A 87 -0.62 -1.24 -4.04
N GLY A 88 0.48 -1.55 -4.72
CA GLY A 88 0.89 -0.94 -6.01
C GLY A 88 1.67 0.38 -5.89
N ALA A 89 1.80 0.95 -4.70
CA ALA A 89 2.64 2.13 -4.44
C ALA A 89 3.89 1.80 -3.59
N GLU A 90 4.27 0.52 -3.48
CA GLU A 90 5.33 0.09 -2.57
C GLU A 90 6.68 0.70 -2.94
N LYS A 91 7.02 0.75 -4.23
CA LYS A 91 8.27 1.36 -4.72
C LYS A 91 8.36 2.85 -4.35
N ALA A 92 7.24 3.57 -4.44
CA ALA A 92 7.17 4.98 -4.08
C ALA A 92 7.26 5.18 -2.56
N LEU A 93 6.65 4.29 -1.79
CA LEU A 93 6.74 4.28 -0.34
C LEU A 93 8.19 4.06 0.12
N PHE A 94 8.86 3.02 -0.37
CA PHE A 94 10.25 2.73 0.01
C PHE A 94 11.22 3.84 -0.40
N ARG A 95 11.01 4.47 -1.57
CA ARG A 95 11.77 5.64 -2.00
C ARG A 95 11.55 6.84 -1.08
N ALA A 96 10.31 7.09 -0.67
CA ALA A 96 9.98 8.19 0.25
C ALA A 96 10.61 7.98 1.63
N LEU A 97 10.58 6.75 2.15
CA LEU A 97 11.21 6.38 3.42
C LEU A 97 12.73 6.60 3.38
N LYS A 98 13.41 6.18 2.30
CA LYS A 98 14.85 6.38 2.13
C LYS A 98 15.25 7.86 2.01
N THR A 99 14.40 8.66 1.38
CA THR A 99 14.66 10.09 1.13
C THR A 99 14.01 11.04 2.13
N LYS A 100 13.34 10.50 3.18
CA LYS A 100 12.53 11.26 4.16
C LYS A 100 11.53 12.22 3.50
N LYS A 101 10.98 11.86 2.34
CA LYS A 101 9.94 12.61 1.62
C LYS A 101 8.55 12.14 2.04
N SER A 102 7.52 12.88 1.60
CA SER A 102 6.12 12.50 1.86
C SER A 102 5.81 11.12 1.29
N THR A 103 5.25 10.25 2.12
CA THR A 103 4.85 8.90 1.74
C THR A 103 3.52 8.91 0.99
N PRO A 104 3.33 8.05 -0.01
CA PRO A 104 2.04 7.89 -0.67
C PRO A 104 0.96 7.46 0.32
N LYS A 105 -0.26 8.02 0.19
CA LYS A 105 -1.39 7.74 1.09
C LYS A 105 -2.30 6.61 0.58
N TYR A 106 -2.19 6.25 -0.68
CA TYR A 106 -3.03 5.29 -1.37
C TYR A 106 -2.25 4.67 -2.54
N GLY A 107 -2.61 3.43 -2.91
CA GLY A 107 -2.12 2.75 -4.10
C GLY A 107 -3.23 2.54 -5.14
N LEU A 108 -3.43 1.29 -5.56
CA LEU A 108 -4.43 0.90 -6.57
C LEU A 108 -5.87 1.27 -6.19
N ILE A 109 -6.17 1.31 -4.89
CA ILE A 109 -7.49 1.66 -4.33
C ILE A 109 -7.89 3.11 -4.65
N TYR A 110 -6.96 3.96 -5.07
CA TYR A 110 -7.27 5.33 -5.52
C TYR A 110 -8.26 5.38 -6.70
N HIS A 111 -8.22 4.36 -7.56
CA HIS A 111 -9.10 4.25 -8.73
C HIS A 111 -10.45 3.61 -8.43
N ALA A 112 -10.72 3.26 -7.16
CA ALA A 112 -12.03 2.81 -6.74
C ALA A 112 -13.06 3.94 -6.90
N SER A 113 -14.29 3.62 -7.33
CA SER A 113 -15.35 4.62 -7.55
C SER A 113 -15.55 5.52 -6.32
N LEU A 114 -15.68 4.90 -5.13
CA LEU A 114 -15.90 5.58 -3.84
C LEU A 114 -14.78 6.58 -3.47
N VAL A 115 -13.52 6.26 -3.80
CA VAL A 115 -12.37 7.14 -3.49
C VAL A 115 -12.20 8.18 -4.58
N GLY A 116 -12.41 7.81 -5.84
CA GLY A 116 -12.28 8.69 -7.00
C GLY A 116 -13.21 9.90 -6.93
N GLN A 117 -14.45 9.68 -6.50
CA GLN A 117 -15.50 10.70 -6.36
C GLN A 117 -15.28 11.63 -5.16
N SER A 118 -14.63 11.17 -4.09
CA SER A 118 -14.43 11.96 -2.87
C SER A 118 -13.49 13.15 -3.05
N ALA A 119 -13.66 14.21 -2.23
CA ALA A 119 -12.80 15.39 -2.25
C ALA A 119 -11.32 15.06 -1.96
N PRO A 120 -10.34 15.75 -2.60
CA PRO A 120 -8.91 15.39 -2.50
C PRO A 120 -8.36 15.41 -1.07
N ALA A 121 -8.91 16.25 -0.18
CA ALA A 121 -8.56 16.27 1.24
C ALA A 121 -9.04 15.03 2.01
N LEU A 122 -10.16 14.43 1.59
CA LEU A 122 -10.82 13.29 2.25
C LEU A 122 -10.36 11.94 1.70
N LYS A 123 -9.82 11.89 0.46
CA LYS A 123 -9.35 10.67 -0.21
C LYS A 123 -8.46 9.80 0.67
N GLY A 124 -7.54 10.40 1.43
CA GLY A 124 -6.66 9.66 2.33
C GLY A 124 -7.38 9.04 3.54
N LYS A 125 -8.41 9.70 4.08
CA LYS A 125 -9.21 9.18 5.20
C LYS A 125 -10.11 8.04 4.72
N ILE A 126 -10.79 8.24 3.60
CA ILE A 126 -11.69 7.24 3.00
C ILE A 126 -10.93 6.04 2.49
N SER A 127 -9.78 6.23 1.84
CA SER A 127 -8.93 5.11 1.40
C SER A 127 -8.52 4.18 2.55
N ARG A 128 -8.27 4.71 3.75
CA ARG A 128 -7.99 3.88 4.94
C ARG A 128 -9.22 3.08 5.38
N VAL A 129 -10.39 3.71 5.45
CA VAL A 129 -11.63 3.04 5.84
C VAL A 129 -11.99 1.96 4.82
N LEU A 130 -11.89 2.29 3.54
CA LEU A 130 -12.12 1.37 2.43
C LEU A 130 -11.15 0.19 2.51
N ALA A 131 -9.84 0.42 2.65
CA ALA A 131 -8.86 -0.67 2.77
C ALA A 131 -9.10 -1.59 3.97
N ALA A 132 -9.61 -1.06 5.09
CA ALA A 132 -9.97 -1.87 6.26
C ALA A 132 -11.12 -2.82 5.94
N LYS A 133 -12.21 -2.29 5.38
CA LYS A 133 -13.38 -3.10 4.99
C LYS A 133 -13.06 -4.05 3.84
N LEU A 134 -12.27 -3.59 2.88
CA LEU A 134 -11.79 -4.40 1.77
C LEU A 134 -10.99 -5.62 2.23
N SER A 135 -10.10 -5.44 3.20
CA SER A 135 -9.31 -6.56 3.74
C SER A 135 -10.17 -7.63 4.43
N LEU A 136 -11.34 -7.24 4.95
CA LEU A 136 -12.32 -8.19 5.50
C LEU A 136 -13.08 -8.91 4.38
N CYS A 137 -13.56 -8.17 3.38
CA CYS A 137 -14.18 -8.77 2.18
C CYS A 137 -13.25 -9.80 1.52
N CYS A 138 -11.98 -9.45 1.29
CA CYS A 138 -11.02 -10.36 0.68
C CYS A 138 -10.81 -11.66 1.47
N ARG A 139 -10.89 -11.60 2.81
CA ARG A 139 -10.76 -12.80 3.65
C ARG A 139 -11.99 -13.68 3.57
N VAL A 140 -13.17 -13.07 3.53
CA VAL A 140 -14.43 -13.80 3.36
C VAL A 140 -14.50 -14.40 1.96
N ASP A 141 -14.09 -13.69 0.91
CA ASP A 141 -14.02 -14.25 -0.44
C ASP A 141 -12.99 -15.38 -0.58
N ALA A 142 -11.88 -15.33 0.18
CA ALA A 142 -10.82 -16.33 0.10
C ALA A 142 -11.07 -17.60 0.93
N LEU A 143 -11.80 -17.47 2.05
CA LEU A 143 -11.96 -18.52 3.06
C LEU A 143 -13.42 -18.89 3.33
N GLY A 144 -14.36 -18.07 2.90
CA GLY A 144 -15.79 -18.27 3.12
C GLY A 144 -16.43 -19.08 2.00
N ASP A 145 -17.43 -19.87 2.37
CA ASP A 145 -18.20 -20.69 1.43
C ASP A 145 -19.41 -19.94 0.83
N GLN A 146 -19.60 -18.68 1.23
CA GLN A 146 -20.74 -17.87 0.81
C GLN A 146 -20.46 -17.18 -0.52
N VAL A 147 -21.33 -17.45 -1.50
CA VAL A 147 -21.23 -16.87 -2.85
C VAL A 147 -21.99 -15.53 -2.96
N GLU A 148 -22.91 -15.25 -2.04
CA GLU A 148 -23.66 -13.99 -2.06
C GLU A 148 -22.86 -12.80 -1.50
N PRO A 149 -22.91 -11.61 -2.14
CA PRO A 149 -22.15 -10.43 -1.76
C PRO A 149 -22.76 -9.64 -0.57
N THR A 150 -23.42 -10.31 0.37
CA THR A 150 -24.14 -9.67 1.49
C THR A 150 -23.22 -8.75 2.32
N LEU A 151 -22.00 -9.21 2.61
CA LEU A 151 -21.03 -8.43 3.37
C LEU A 151 -20.49 -7.23 2.58
N GLY A 152 -20.32 -7.40 1.26
CA GLY A 152 -19.94 -6.32 0.35
C GLY A 152 -20.93 -5.17 0.37
N GLU A 153 -22.23 -5.47 0.41
CA GLU A 153 -23.31 -4.49 0.49
C GLU A 153 -23.27 -3.67 1.78
N GLU A 154 -23.22 -4.35 2.93
CA GLU A 154 -23.17 -3.70 4.24
C GLU A 154 -21.94 -2.79 4.38
N PHE A 155 -20.79 -3.25 3.90
CA PHE A 155 -19.55 -2.48 4.00
C PHE A 155 -19.50 -1.31 3.04
N LYS A 156 -20.10 -1.43 1.86
CA LYS A 156 -20.23 -0.31 0.94
C LYS A 156 -21.11 0.78 1.54
N GLU A 157 -22.27 0.41 2.07
CA GLU A 157 -23.17 1.35 2.75
C GLU A 157 -22.46 2.03 3.94
N TYR A 158 -21.67 1.28 4.71
CA TYR A 158 -20.86 1.83 5.79
C TYR A 158 -19.84 2.87 5.31
N VAL A 159 -19.13 2.59 4.21
CA VAL A 159 -18.15 3.52 3.63
C VAL A 159 -18.83 4.77 3.07
N GLU A 160 -20.00 4.63 2.43
CA GLU A 160 -20.81 5.72 1.92
C GLU A 160 -21.34 6.62 3.05
N LYS A 161 -21.90 6.03 4.11
CA LYS A 161 -22.30 6.76 5.34
C LYS A 161 -21.11 7.54 5.93
N ARG A 162 -19.93 6.92 5.95
CA ARG A 162 -18.71 7.55 6.46
C ARG A 162 -18.24 8.69 5.56
N LEU A 163 -18.39 8.56 4.25
CA LEU A 163 -18.10 9.63 3.28
C LEU A 163 -19.03 10.81 3.48
N ALA A 164 -20.35 10.57 3.54
CA ALA A 164 -21.35 11.60 3.81
C ALA A 164 -21.07 12.35 5.11
N THR A 165 -20.74 11.64 6.20
CA THR A 165 -20.37 12.27 7.48
C THR A 165 -19.14 13.17 7.37
N LEU A 166 -18.16 12.81 6.53
CA LEU A 166 -16.94 13.60 6.35
C LEU A 166 -17.15 14.80 5.43
N GLU A 167 -18.12 14.72 4.51
CA GLU A 167 -18.51 15.81 3.61
C GLU A 167 -19.43 16.83 4.30
N GLU A 168 -20.41 16.38 5.07
CA GLU A 168 -21.38 17.22 5.77
C GLU A 168 -20.74 18.07 6.88
N GLY A 169 -19.60 17.66 7.40
CA GLY A 169 -18.87 18.47 8.36
C GLY A 169 -17.65 17.74 8.89
N GLY A 170 -16.48 18.12 8.38
CA GLY A 170 -15.20 17.77 8.95
C GLY A 170 -15.16 18.10 10.45
N MET A 171 -15.50 17.12 11.27
CA MET A 171 -15.20 17.07 12.69
C MET A 171 -15.72 18.31 13.47
N LYS A 172 -17.00 18.29 13.86
CA LYS A 172 -17.28 18.62 15.27
C LYS A 172 -16.52 17.57 16.07
N SER A 173 -15.27 17.89 16.39
CA SER A 173 -14.44 17.12 17.29
C SER A 173 -15.20 17.03 18.61
N GLN A 174 -15.98 15.95 18.80
CA GLN A 174 -16.35 15.52 20.12
C GLN A 174 -15.09 14.95 20.78
N ASN A 175 -14.14 15.83 21.06
CA ASN A 175 -13.38 15.72 22.28
C ASN A 175 -14.37 16.00 23.42
N LYS A 176 -15.28 15.05 23.68
CA LYS A 176 -15.88 14.93 25.00
C LYS A 176 -14.70 14.48 25.85
N GLY A 177 -14.06 15.46 26.50
CA GLY A 177 -12.85 15.27 27.27
C GLY A 177 -13.01 14.02 28.12
N ILE A 178 -12.14 13.04 27.88
CA ILE A 178 -11.83 12.06 28.91
C ILE A 178 -11.24 12.92 30.03
N SER A 179 -12.10 13.26 30.97
CA SER A 179 -11.73 13.94 32.19
C SER A 179 -10.60 13.11 32.78
N ARG A 180 -9.39 13.65 32.81
CA ARG A 180 -8.31 13.08 33.61
C ARG A 180 -8.91 12.94 35.01
N PRO A 181 -9.00 11.74 35.61
CA PRO A 181 -9.47 11.64 36.97
C PRO A 181 -8.58 12.56 37.81
N ASN A 182 -9.23 13.55 38.42
CA ASN A 182 -8.60 14.54 39.27
C ASN A 182 -7.87 13.76 40.37
N VAL A 183 -6.54 13.74 40.35
CA VAL A 183 -5.74 13.21 41.44
C VAL A 183 -5.85 14.22 42.57
N GLY A 184 -7.02 14.20 43.22
CA GLY A 184 -7.33 14.96 44.41
C GLY A 184 -6.35 14.59 45.50
N LYS A 185 -5.77 15.62 46.12
CA LYS A 185 -4.86 15.54 47.25
C LYS A 185 -5.38 14.53 48.27
N HIS A 186 -4.52 13.58 48.61
CA HIS A 186 -4.72 12.52 49.60
C HIS A 186 -5.45 13.04 50.84
N GLN A 187 -6.74 12.72 50.98
CA GLN A 187 -7.51 13.00 52.18
C GLN A 187 -7.21 11.87 53.17
N LYS A 188 -6.52 12.19 54.27
CA LYS A 188 -6.15 11.22 55.32
C LYS A 188 -7.42 10.53 55.84
N ARG A 189 -7.50 9.21 55.68
CA ARG A 189 -8.59 8.39 56.26
C ARG A 189 -8.42 8.31 57.78
N PRO A 190 -9.51 8.30 58.56
CA PRO A 190 -9.45 8.20 60.02
C PRO A 190 -9.07 6.78 60.46
N ALA A 191 -8.34 6.69 61.56
CA ALA A 191 -7.84 5.44 62.13
C ALA A 191 -8.98 4.54 62.61
N VAL A 192 -9.07 3.33 62.04
CA VAL A 192 -9.87 2.23 62.58
C VAL A 192 -8.91 1.16 63.09
N LYS A 193 -9.00 0.86 64.39
CA LYS A 193 -8.30 -0.23 65.07
C LYS A 193 -8.90 -1.56 64.61
N GLY A 194 -8.05 -2.49 64.18
CA GLY A 194 -8.46 -3.87 63.89
C GLY A 194 -7.33 -4.66 63.24
N SER A 195 -6.85 -5.67 63.95
CA SER A 195 -5.70 -6.54 63.69
C SER A 195 -5.79 -7.41 62.43
N ALA A 196 -4.73 -7.45 61.61
CA ALA A 196 -4.28 -8.65 60.89
C ALA A 196 -2.92 -8.38 60.18
N THR A 197 -1.92 -9.15 60.59
CA THR A 197 -0.69 -9.56 59.87
C THR A 197 0.20 -8.44 59.29
N ALA A 198 1.33 -8.18 59.96
CA ALA A 198 2.43 -7.39 59.42
C ALA A 198 3.07 -8.12 58.23
N TYR A 199 3.15 -7.45 57.08
CA TYR A 199 3.95 -7.86 55.94
C TYR A 199 5.36 -7.32 56.14
N SER A 200 6.37 -8.19 56.28
CA SER A 200 7.76 -7.77 56.37
C SER A 200 8.34 -7.56 54.97
N ALA A 201 9.03 -6.44 54.78
CA ALA A 201 9.65 -6.03 53.51
C ALA A 201 10.99 -6.74 53.21
N GLU A 202 11.17 -7.96 53.73
CA GLU A 202 12.41 -8.74 53.60
C GLU A 202 12.29 -9.94 52.64
N ASP A 203 11.12 -10.18 52.04
CA ASP A 203 10.86 -11.24 51.07
C ASP A 203 10.90 -10.80 49.58
N ASP A 204 11.31 -9.56 49.27
CA ASP A 204 11.28 -9.01 47.90
C ASP A 204 12.64 -8.46 47.42
N VAL A 205 13.69 -9.27 47.56
CA VAL A 205 15.01 -9.01 46.95
C VAL A 205 15.29 -10.05 45.88
N VAL A 206 15.05 -9.69 44.62
CA VAL A 206 15.55 -10.43 43.45
C VAL A 206 16.98 -9.98 43.18
N GLU A 207 17.93 -10.91 43.24
CA GLU A 207 19.37 -10.69 42.97
C GLU A 207 19.63 -10.11 41.57
N GLU A 208 20.37 -8.99 41.52
CA GLU A 208 21.07 -8.53 40.32
C GLU A 208 22.42 -9.26 40.18
N ALA A 209 22.65 -9.89 39.03
CA ALA A 209 23.92 -10.55 38.69
C ALA A 209 25.09 -9.55 38.58
N PRO A 210 26.30 -9.84 39.12
CA PRO A 210 27.36 -8.84 39.22
C PRO A 210 28.23 -8.73 37.96
N LYS A 211 28.45 -7.48 37.53
CA LYS A 211 29.53 -7.07 36.61
C LYS A 211 30.89 -7.21 37.31
N ARG A 212 31.76 -8.11 36.83
CA ARG A 212 33.18 -8.17 37.25
C ARG A 212 34.04 -7.22 36.43
N LYS A 213 34.59 -6.18 37.08
CA LYS A 213 35.77 -5.43 36.62
C LYS A 213 37.03 -6.13 37.15
N LYS A 214 38.06 -6.34 36.32
CA LYS A 214 39.42 -6.69 36.76
C LYS A 214 40.46 -5.78 36.11
N LYS A 215 41.48 -5.48 36.91
CA LYS A 215 42.48 -4.40 36.88
C LYS A 215 43.42 -4.39 35.66
N VAL A 216 43.99 -3.21 35.40
CA VAL A 216 45.11 -2.92 34.48
C VAL A 216 46.44 -2.97 35.25
N ALA A 217 47.47 -3.61 34.68
CA ALA A 217 48.91 -3.27 34.82
C ALA A 217 49.77 -4.14 33.86
N GLU A 218 50.25 -3.49 32.79
CA GLU A 218 51.59 -3.44 32.14
C GLU A 218 52.50 -4.67 31.80
N GLU A 219 53.20 -4.48 30.65
CA GLU A 219 54.42 -5.12 30.07
C GLU A 219 54.30 -6.53 29.44
N GLU A 220 54.94 -6.92 28.32
CA GLU A 220 55.58 -6.31 27.13
C GLU A 220 55.89 -7.51 26.16
N GLU A 221 56.03 -7.25 24.85
CA GLU A 221 56.61 -8.10 23.77
C GLU A 221 56.15 -9.57 23.50
N ALA A 222 55.68 -9.82 22.27
CA ALA A 222 56.36 -10.67 21.26
C ALA A 222 55.40 -11.15 20.13
N GLU A 223 55.68 -10.71 18.90
CA GLU A 223 55.32 -11.43 17.65
C GLU A 223 56.24 -12.67 17.47
N PRO A 224 55.82 -13.78 16.82
CA PRO A 224 55.74 -13.82 15.35
C PRO A 224 54.64 -14.72 14.72
N ALA A 225 54.46 -14.51 13.42
CA ALA A 225 53.54 -15.16 12.46
C ALA A 225 54.03 -16.57 11.96
N PRO A 226 53.67 -17.11 10.76
CA PRO A 226 52.39 -17.65 10.25
C PRO A 226 52.53 -19.03 9.51
N LYS A 227 51.43 -19.80 9.28
CA LYS A 227 51.24 -20.76 8.14
C LYS A 227 49.72 -20.92 7.90
N LYS A 228 49.04 -20.55 6.81
CA LYS A 228 49.19 -20.57 5.34
C LYS A 228 49.11 -21.96 4.69
N LYS A 229 48.15 -22.05 3.74
CA LYS A 229 48.01 -22.93 2.55
C LYS A 229 47.16 -24.20 2.75
N LYS A 230 46.26 -24.58 1.84
CA LYS A 230 45.98 -24.18 0.44
C LYS A 230 44.64 -24.83 0.01
N LYS A 231 43.73 -24.11 -0.68
CA LYS A 231 43.52 -24.05 -2.16
C LYS A 231 42.89 -25.33 -2.75
N LYS A 232 42.01 -25.31 -3.76
CA LYS A 232 41.69 -24.33 -4.84
C LYS A 232 40.42 -24.84 -5.57
N ALA A 233 39.50 -23.96 -6.00
CA ALA A 233 39.31 -23.38 -7.36
C ALA A 233 38.59 -24.32 -8.35
N ALA A 234 37.85 -23.87 -9.37
CA ALA A 234 37.83 -22.63 -10.17
C ALA A 234 36.38 -22.39 -10.70
N ASP A 235 35.94 -21.32 -11.38
CA ASP A 235 36.51 -20.19 -12.16
C ASP A 235 35.32 -19.20 -12.38
N ALA A 236 35.42 -17.85 -12.27
CA ALA A 236 35.78 -16.85 -13.30
C ALA A 236 35.03 -17.04 -14.66
N GLU A 237 34.48 -16.07 -15.40
CA GLU A 237 34.74 -14.64 -15.58
C GLU A 237 33.63 -14.09 -16.52
N GLU A 238 33.16 -12.85 -16.34
CA GLU A 238 33.04 -11.83 -17.41
C GLU A 238 32.40 -10.55 -16.87
N ALA A 239 33.12 -9.46 -17.08
CA ALA A 239 32.73 -8.08 -16.87
C ALA A 239 33.03 -7.34 -18.17
N GLU A 240 32.07 -6.55 -18.67
CA GLU A 240 32.25 -5.32 -19.46
C GLU A 240 30.83 -4.71 -19.64
N ALA A 241 30.56 -3.55 -19.06
CA ALA A 241 30.78 -2.20 -19.60
C ALA A 241 29.61 -1.73 -20.49
N GLU A 242 28.80 -0.81 -19.97
CA GLU A 242 28.26 0.33 -20.72
C GLU A 242 27.62 1.36 -19.75
N GLU A 243 28.28 2.50 -19.64
CA GLU A 243 27.81 3.73 -19.01
C GLU A 243 27.80 4.78 -20.14
N GLU A 244 26.65 5.31 -20.52
CA GLU A 244 26.59 6.56 -21.30
C GLU A 244 25.40 7.45 -20.90
N GLU A 245 25.71 8.75 -20.83
CA GLU A 245 25.00 9.86 -20.21
C GLU A 245 23.79 10.41 -21.01
N ALA A 246 22.86 11.07 -20.30
CA ALA A 246 22.09 12.20 -20.86
C ALA A 246 21.64 13.21 -19.76
N PRO A 247 21.53 14.53 -20.05
CA PRO A 247 22.05 15.57 -19.17
C PRO A 247 21.02 16.47 -18.46
N LYS A 248 21.53 17.19 -17.45
CA LYS A 248 20.86 18.16 -16.57
C LYS A 248 20.45 19.46 -17.29
N LYS A 249 19.16 19.86 -17.22
CA LYS A 249 18.69 21.21 -17.57
C LYS A 249 19.04 22.24 -16.49
N LYS A 250 19.86 23.24 -16.86
CA LYS A 250 20.17 24.45 -16.07
C LYS A 250 19.11 25.56 -16.28
N LYS A 251 18.79 26.23 -15.17
CA LYS A 251 18.14 27.55 -15.08
C LYS A 251 18.98 28.67 -15.73
N LYS A 252 18.32 29.62 -16.40
CA LYS A 252 18.60 31.08 -16.50
C LYS A 252 17.28 31.72 -16.97
N ARG A 253 16.54 32.56 -16.24
CA ARG A 253 16.75 33.94 -15.74
C ARG A 253 17.00 34.99 -16.84
N ALA A 254 15.98 35.84 -17.01
CA ALA A 254 15.96 37.28 -17.31
C ALA A 254 16.90 37.88 -18.37
N ALA A 255 16.27 38.47 -19.39
CA ALA A 255 16.52 39.82 -19.89
C ALA A 255 15.15 40.39 -20.31
#